data_AF-A0A7W0YNN8-F1
#
_entry.id   AF-A0A7W0YNN8-F1
#
_cell.length_a   1.000
_cell.length_b   1.000
_cell.length_c   1.000
_cell.angle_alpha   90.00
_cell.angle_beta   90.00
_cell.angle_gamma   90.00
#
_symmetry.space_group_name_H-M   'P 1'
#
loop_
_entity.id
_entity.type
_entity.pdbx_description
1 polymer ?
#
loop_
_entity_poly.entity_id
_entity_poly.type
_entity_poly.pdbx_seq_one_letter_code
_entity_poly.pdbx_strand_id
1 'polypeptide(L)'
;LDNSLDADRGNFQNYRVYSTSYDLDADACGSELALEGTTVAPEFIVGALTNGVPRCFEVTAVSVDGLESGPSLSQPDTPRPDARNVALFTLQADPTQSGFRFWDDLDGDGQADDDELGRVADGGSSGLDFFVDRDVAGDVFLNPVRPGTGVEFYDEVPVEDLTSIDFAEERTYRTTGIEAEPGFGYVFEMDGGDGFQRYGAVRVTHVGETFILLDWAFQTDPGNPELIVRGRGARR
;
A
#
# COMPACT_ATOMS: atom_id res chain seq x y z
N LEU A 1 -4.84 25.72 1.29
CA LEU A 1 -3.89 25.65 2.42
C LEU A 1 -2.63 26.33 1.94
N ASP A 2 -2.24 27.43 2.58
CA ASP A 2 -1.07 28.21 2.20
C ASP A 2 0.14 27.61 2.92
N ASN A 3 1.23 27.31 2.21
CA ASN A 3 2.41 26.72 2.83
C ASN A 3 3.32 27.84 3.38
N SER A 4 4.05 27.59 4.47
CA SER A 4 4.85 28.64 5.12
C SER A 4 5.91 29.27 4.21
N LEU A 5 6.43 28.51 3.24
CA LEU A 5 7.33 29.05 2.22
C LEU A 5 6.62 30.13 1.41
N ASP A 6 5.43 29.89 0.88
CA ASP A 6 4.69 30.86 0.06
C ASP A 6 4.09 32.02 0.88
N ALA A 7 3.71 31.75 2.13
CA ALA A 7 3.16 32.76 3.02
C ALA A 7 4.18 33.85 3.41
N ASP A 8 5.44 33.48 3.66
CA ASP A 8 6.53 34.43 3.94
C ASP A 8 7.91 33.87 3.55
N ARG A 9 8.22 33.90 2.25
CA ARG A 9 9.49 33.40 1.69
C ARG A 9 10.73 34.05 2.31
N GLY A 10 10.63 35.30 2.77
CA GLY A 10 11.76 36.03 3.34
C GLY A 10 12.10 35.57 4.75
N ASN A 11 11.11 35.02 5.46
CA ASN A 11 11.24 34.55 6.83
C ASN A 11 11.32 33.02 6.95
N PHE A 12 10.94 32.25 5.93
CA PHE A 12 11.03 30.79 5.95
C PHE A 12 12.49 30.29 5.83
N GLN A 13 12.89 29.36 6.71
CA GLN A 13 14.18 28.67 6.65
C GLN A 13 14.04 27.24 6.15
N ASN A 14 13.26 26.41 6.85
CA ASN A 14 13.01 25.02 6.52
C ASN A 14 11.78 24.48 7.25
N TYR A 15 11.27 23.34 6.83
CA TYR A 15 10.38 22.49 7.60
C TYR A 15 11.18 21.51 8.45
N ARG A 16 10.62 21.10 9.59
CA ARG A 16 11.04 19.90 10.33
C ARG A 16 9.91 18.89 10.31
N VAL A 17 10.27 17.63 10.09
CA VAL A 17 9.33 16.51 10.05
C VAL A 17 9.58 15.65 11.28
N TYR A 18 8.53 15.42 12.05
CA TYR A 18 8.56 14.61 13.26
C TYR A 18 7.68 13.38 13.08
N SER A 19 8.00 12.30 13.80
CA SER A 19 7.12 11.17 13.99
C SER A 19 6.91 10.84 15.47
N THR A 20 5.82 10.13 15.77
CA THR A 20 5.52 9.55 17.08
C THR A 20 4.83 8.20 16.87
N SER A 21 4.70 7.40 17.93
CA SER A 21 3.94 6.15 17.87
C SER A 21 2.48 6.43 17.52
N TYR A 22 1.82 5.49 16.83
CA TYR A 22 0.38 5.53 16.61
C TYR A 22 -0.26 4.24 17.14
N ASP A 23 -1.31 4.40 17.93
CA ASP A 23 -2.14 3.31 18.45
C ASP A 23 -3.42 3.25 17.62
N LEU A 24 -3.53 2.22 16.78
CA LEU A 24 -4.67 2.00 15.89
C LEU A 24 -5.96 1.71 16.65
N ASP A 25 -5.88 0.98 17.76
CA ASP A 25 -7.05 0.59 18.55
C ASP A 25 -7.66 1.80 19.26
N ALA A 26 -6.80 2.72 19.72
CA ALA A 26 -7.19 3.96 20.37
C ALA A 26 -7.41 5.13 19.40
N ASP A 27 -7.07 4.98 18.12
CA ASP A 27 -7.00 6.06 17.12
C ASP A 27 -6.26 7.29 17.67
N ALA A 28 -5.06 7.05 18.22
CA ALA A 28 -4.34 8.04 18.99
C ALA A 28 -2.83 8.09 18.71
N CYS A 29 -2.33 9.29 18.43
CA CYS A 29 -0.89 9.56 18.35
C CYS A 29 -0.27 9.66 19.76
N GLY A 30 0.93 9.12 19.91
CA GLY A 30 1.75 9.28 21.11
C GLY A 30 2.29 10.70 21.27
N SER A 31 2.90 11.00 22.41
CA SER A 31 3.41 12.34 22.73
C SER A 31 4.93 12.49 22.59
N GLU A 32 5.66 11.41 22.32
CA GLU A 32 7.12 11.43 22.18
C GLU A 32 7.51 11.65 20.71
N LEU A 33 7.83 12.91 20.37
CA LEU A 33 8.24 13.29 19.01
C LEU A 33 9.72 12.93 18.75
N ALA A 34 9.96 12.16 17.70
CA ALA A 34 11.26 11.94 17.09
C ALA A 34 11.43 12.84 15.85
N LEU A 35 12.58 13.49 15.69
CA LEU A 35 12.88 14.27 14.49
C LEU A 35 13.35 13.31 13.38
N GLU A 36 12.57 13.21 12.31
CA GLU A 36 12.91 12.41 11.12
C GLU A 36 13.85 13.16 10.17
N GLY A 37 13.72 14.49 10.13
CA GLY A 37 14.63 15.33 9.37
C GLY A 37 14.10 16.72 9.06
N THR A 38 14.77 17.38 8.12
CA THR A 38 14.47 18.76 7.71
C THR A 38 14.46 18.89 6.20
N THR A 39 13.56 19.71 5.67
CA THR A 39 13.47 19.96 4.22
C THR A 39 13.13 21.42 3.93
N VAL A 40 13.54 21.93 2.77
CA VAL A 40 13.04 23.21 2.24
C VAL A 40 11.98 23.01 1.15
N ALA A 41 11.80 21.76 0.72
CA ALA A 41 10.80 21.38 -0.27
C ALA A 41 9.43 21.17 0.40
N PRO A 42 8.33 21.27 -0.36
CA PRO A 42 6.99 20.94 0.13
C PRO A 42 6.77 19.41 0.28
N GLU A 43 7.83 18.62 0.15
CA GLU A 43 7.82 17.16 0.27
C GLU A 43 9.07 16.68 1.04
N PHE A 44 8.91 15.56 1.72
CA PHE A 44 9.98 14.89 2.46
C PHE A 44 9.69 13.39 2.48
N ILE A 45 10.73 12.58 2.31
CA ILE A 45 10.62 11.12 2.39
C ILE A 45 11.25 10.68 3.71
N VAL A 46 10.44 10.11 4.59
CA VAL A 46 10.93 9.38 5.76
C VAL A 46 11.21 7.95 5.31
N GLY A 47 12.46 7.53 5.43
CA GLY A 47 12.90 6.18 5.05
C GLY A 47 13.26 5.33 6.27
N ALA A 48 13.59 4.06 6.03
CA ALA A 48 14.03 3.10 7.07
C ALA A 48 13.04 2.92 8.23
N LEU A 49 11.74 3.05 7.93
CA LEU A 49 10.68 2.70 8.85
C LEU A 49 10.45 1.19 8.83
N THR A 50 10.06 0.63 9.98
CA THR A 50 9.69 -0.78 10.09
C THR A 50 8.29 -0.97 9.49
N ASN A 51 8.17 -1.91 8.56
CA ASN A 51 6.89 -2.31 7.99
C ASN A 51 5.94 -2.86 9.08
N GLY A 52 4.65 -2.55 8.97
CA GLY A 52 3.63 -2.94 9.94
C GLY A 52 3.70 -2.21 11.29
N VAL A 53 4.54 -1.18 11.43
CA VAL A 53 4.63 -0.38 12.66
C VAL A 53 4.01 1.00 12.44
N PRO A 54 2.78 1.25 12.92
CA PRO A 54 2.08 2.51 12.67
C PRO A 54 2.76 3.72 13.33
N ARG A 55 2.74 4.87 12.65
CA ARG A 55 3.28 6.15 13.15
C ARG A 55 2.38 7.31 12.80
N CYS A 56 2.42 8.36 13.61
CA CYS A 56 1.88 9.67 13.23
C CYS A 56 3.01 10.61 12.84
N PHE A 57 2.78 11.43 11.80
CA PHE A 57 3.72 12.43 11.33
C PHE A 57 3.19 13.85 11.51
N GLU A 58 4.09 14.75 11.91
CA GLU A 58 3.80 16.17 12.08
C GLU A 58 4.88 17.01 11.43
N VAL A 59 4.50 18.16 10.89
CA VAL A 59 5.42 19.11 10.25
C VAL A 59 5.33 20.47 10.92
N THR A 60 6.47 21.03 11.28
CA THR A 60 6.60 22.43 11.72
C THR A 60 7.37 23.23 10.68
N ALA A 61 7.18 24.54 10.67
CA ALA A 61 8.00 25.47 9.91
C ALA A 61 8.96 26.22 10.84
N VAL A 62 10.20 26.37 10.41
CA VAL A 62 11.26 27.11 11.10
C VAL A 62 11.54 28.39 10.31
N SER A 63 11.61 29.51 11.03
CA SER A 63 11.96 30.82 10.49
C SER A 63 13.47 31.06 10.45
N VAL A 64 13.93 32.05 9.68
CA VAL A 64 15.36 32.44 9.59
C VAL A 64 15.94 32.89 10.93
N ASP A 65 15.10 33.40 11.83
CA ASP A 65 15.46 33.78 13.19
C ASP A 65 15.43 32.58 14.18
N GLY A 66 15.12 31.38 13.68
CA GLY A 66 15.12 30.14 14.44
C GLY A 66 13.84 29.85 15.25
N LEU A 67 12.78 30.65 15.08
CA LEU A 67 11.48 30.35 15.69
C LEU A 67 10.78 29.23 14.94
N GLU A 68 10.22 28.28 15.68
CA GLU A 68 9.49 27.13 15.15
C GLU A 68 7.99 27.31 15.39
N SER A 69 7.17 27.00 14.38
CA SER A 69 5.71 27.09 14.46
C SER A 69 5.12 26.03 15.39
N GLY A 70 3.82 26.15 15.66
CA GLY A 70 3.05 24.98 16.10
C GLY A 70 3.06 23.88 15.04
N PRO A 71 2.84 22.60 15.42
CA PRO A 71 2.79 21.50 14.48
C PRO A 71 1.57 21.59 13.55
N SER A 72 1.68 20.93 12.40
CA SER A 72 0.54 20.60 11.55
C SER A 72 -0.46 19.70 12.28
N LEU A 73 -1.57 19.38 11.62
CA LEU A 73 -2.34 18.20 12.00
C LEU A 73 -1.44 16.96 11.89
N SER A 74 -1.56 16.06 12.86
CA SER A 74 -0.88 14.77 12.86
C SER A 74 -1.51 13.89 11.78
N GLN A 75 -0.66 13.19 11.02
CA GLN A 75 -1.09 12.30 9.96
C GLN A 75 -0.62 10.87 10.27
N PRO A 76 -1.52 9.94 10.61
CA PRO A 76 -1.16 8.53 10.81
C PRO A 76 -0.85 7.85 9.46
N ASP A 77 0.07 6.90 9.52
CA ASP A 77 0.40 5.97 8.44
C ASP A 77 1.08 4.70 8.95
N THR A 78 0.93 3.60 8.23
CA THR A 78 1.56 2.31 8.51
C THR A 78 2.44 1.88 7.32
N PRO A 79 3.78 1.95 7.44
CA PRO A 79 4.69 1.49 6.40
C PRO A 79 4.44 0.03 6.05
N ARG A 80 4.64 -0.34 4.78
CA ARG A 80 4.38 -1.69 4.30
C ARG A 80 5.35 -2.09 3.19
N PRO A 81 5.65 -3.39 3.01
CA PRO A 81 6.43 -3.86 1.87
C PRO A 81 5.65 -3.60 0.58
N ASP A 82 6.37 -3.15 -0.44
CA ASP A 82 5.86 -2.98 -1.79
C ASP A 82 6.90 -3.39 -2.84
N ALA A 83 6.44 -3.70 -4.05
CA ALA A 83 7.30 -3.84 -5.21
C ALA A 83 6.59 -3.36 -6.48
N ARG A 84 7.41 -3.03 -7.48
CA ARG A 84 6.97 -2.43 -8.75
C ARG A 84 7.33 -3.30 -9.94
N ASN A 85 6.51 -3.25 -10.98
CA ASN A 85 6.73 -3.93 -12.27
C ASN A 85 6.94 -5.46 -12.15
N VAL A 86 6.22 -6.11 -11.24
CA VAL A 86 6.15 -7.58 -11.19
C VAL A 86 5.40 -8.07 -12.41
N ALA A 87 5.99 -9.03 -13.14
CA ALA A 87 5.36 -9.66 -14.28
C ALA A 87 4.67 -10.95 -13.84
N LEU A 88 3.40 -11.10 -14.21
CA LEU A 88 2.66 -12.36 -14.12
C LEU A 88 2.19 -12.75 -15.51
N PHE A 89 2.42 -14.01 -15.89
CA PHE A 89 1.96 -14.53 -17.16
C PHE A 89 0.51 -15.00 -17.04
N THR A 90 -0.23 -14.98 -18.15
CA THR A 90 -1.53 -15.64 -18.18
C THR A 90 -1.31 -17.16 -18.05
N LEU A 91 -2.22 -17.85 -17.37
CA LEU A 91 -2.16 -19.30 -17.17
C LEU A 91 -1.96 -20.07 -18.48
N GLN A 92 -2.52 -19.57 -19.58
CA GLN A 92 -2.40 -20.14 -20.92
C GLN A 92 -1.00 -19.97 -21.53
N ALA A 93 -0.26 -18.94 -21.13
CA ALA A 93 1.07 -18.61 -21.66
C ALA A 93 2.19 -19.29 -20.86
N ASP A 94 2.17 -19.15 -19.54
CA ASP A 94 3.11 -19.83 -18.64
C ASP A 94 2.45 -20.12 -17.28
N PRO A 95 1.98 -21.36 -17.06
CA PRO A 95 1.39 -21.75 -15.79
C PRO A 95 2.31 -21.51 -14.60
N THR A 96 3.63 -21.69 -14.76
CA THR A 96 4.60 -21.64 -13.66
C THR A 96 4.85 -20.24 -13.11
N GLN A 97 4.39 -19.22 -13.82
CA GLN A 97 4.54 -17.80 -13.47
C GLN A 97 3.21 -17.04 -13.52
N SER A 98 2.10 -17.75 -13.35
CA SER A 98 0.76 -17.17 -13.44
C SER A 98 0.06 -16.94 -12.10
N GLY A 99 0.61 -17.49 -11.02
CA GLY A 99 0.11 -17.32 -9.66
C GLY A 99 0.87 -16.27 -8.87
N PHE A 100 0.20 -15.66 -7.89
CA PHE A 100 0.78 -14.71 -6.95
C PHE A 100 0.32 -14.94 -5.52
N ARG A 101 1.25 -14.71 -4.59
CA ARG A 101 1.06 -14.86 -3.15
C ARG A 101 1.71 -13.66 -2.45
N PHE A 102 0.92 -12.85 -1.75
CA PHE A 102 1.43 -11.63 -1.10
C PHE A 102 2.40 -11.96 0.03
N TRP A 103 2.03 -12.92 0.87
CA TRP A 103 2.84 -13.40 1.99
C TRP A 103 2.58 -14.89 2.20
N ASP A 104 3.65 -15.66 2.36
CA ASP A 104 3.63 -17.06 2.73
C ASP A 104 4.59 -17.29 3.89
N ASP A 105 4.07 -17.46 5.10
CA ASP A 105 4.86 -17.76 6.31
C ASP A 105 5.52 -19.14 6.19
N LEU A 106 6.73 -19.17 5.65
CA LEU A 106 7.47 -20.38 5.28
C LEU A 106 8.15 -21.00 6.50
N ASP A 107 8.53 -20.19 7.48
CA ASP A 107 9.22 -20.64 8.69
C ASP A 107 8.31 -20.75 9.93
N GLY A 108 7.09 -20.21 9.86
CA GLY A 108 6.05 -20.34 10.86
C GLY A 108 6.19 -19.37 12.04
N ASP A 109 6.94 -18.28 11.88
CA ASP A 109 7.19 -17.31 12.94
C ASP A 109 6.14 -16.18 13.01
N GLY A 110 5.26 -16.10 12.00
CA GLY A 110 4.18 -15.13 11.90
C GLY A 110 4.63 -13.72 11.54
N GLN A 111 5.86 -13.54 11.06
CA GLN A 111 6.40 -12.30 10.53
C GLN A 111 6.50 -12.39 9.01
N ALA A 112 6.54 -11.23 8.36
CA ALA A 112 6.64 -11.16 6.90
C ALA A 112 8.08 -10.84 6.51
N ASP A 113 8.86 -11.89 6.24
CA ASP A 113 10.25 -11.76 5.83
C ASP A 113 10.40 -11.52 4.31
N ASP A 114 11.56 -10.98 3.92
CA ASP A 114 11.84 -10.58 2.53
C ASP A 114 11.68 -11.73 1.51
N ASP A 115 11.96 -12.98 1.88
CA ASP A 115 11.82 -14.16 1.01
C ASP A 115 10.44 -14.83 1.04
N GLU A 116 9.54 -14.30 1.87
CA GLU A 116 8.17 -14.78 2.04
C GLU A 116 7.14 -13.91 1.31
N LEU A 117 7.56 -12.74 0.85
CA LEU A 117 6.71 -11.70 0.29
C LEU A 117 6.68 -11.72 -1.25
N GLY A 118 5.53 -11.35 -1.82
CA GLY A 118 5.37 -11.06 -3.24
C GLY A 118 5.77 -12.20 -4.19
N ARG A 119 5.42 -13.44 -3.83
CA ARG A 119 5.91 -14.64 -4.51
C ARG A 119 5.11 -14.94 -5.76
N VAL A 120 5.82 -15.03 -6.89
CA VAL A 120 5.30 -15.55 -8.16
C VAL A 120 5.44 -17.07 -8.18
N ALA A 121 4.38 -17.79 -8.55
CA ALA A 121 4.36 -19.25 -8.51
C ALA A 121 3.43 -19.86 -9.58
N ASP A 122 3.34 -21.19 -9.58
CA ASP A 122 2.47 -21.95 -10.48
C ASP A 122 0.99 -21.66 -10.18
N GLY A 123 0.24 -21.18 -11.19
CA GLY A 123 -1.17 -20.78 -11.08
C GLY A 123 -2.13 -21.90 -10.70
N GLY A 124 -1.72 -23.16 -10.80
CA GLY A 124 -2.49 -24.31 -10.32
C GLY A 124 -2.32 -24.60 -8.82
N SER A 125 -1.44 -23.86 -8.11
CA SER A 125 -1.23 -24.02 -6.67
C SER A 125 -2.44 -23.51 -5.88
N SER A 126 -2.89 -24.31 -4.91
CA SER A 126 -3.99 -23.92 -4.01
C SER A 126 -3.58 -22.91 -2.92
N GLY A 127 -2.27 -22.64 -2.79
CA GLY A 127 -1.72 -21.74 -1.79
C GLY A 127 -1.60 -20.29 -2.25
N LEU A 128 -2.13 -19.93 -3.42
CA LEU A 128 -2.04 -18.59 -3.98
C LEU A 128 -3.14 -17.67 -3.45
N ASP A 129 -2.90 -16.37 -3.47
CA ASP A 129 -3.99 -15.41 -3.26
C ASP A 129 -4.78 -15.23 -4.55
N PHE A 130 -4.08 -15.13 -5.70
CA PHE A 130 -4.72 -15.14 -7.01
C PHE A 130 -3.84 -15.76 -8.10
N PHE A 131 -4.45 -16.10 -9.24
CA PHE A 131 -3.74 -16.32 -10.51
C PHE A 131 -4.30 -15.44 -11.61
N VAL A 132 -3.51 -15.28 -12.68
CA VAL A 132 -3.87 -14.54 -13.87
C VAL A 132 -4.24 -15.51 -14.98
N ASP A 133 -5.41 -15.35 -15.59
CA ASP A 133 -5.76 -16.06 -16.82
C ASP A 133 -6.39 -15.14 -17.84
N ARG A 134 -6.50 -15.66 -19.06
CA ARG A 134 -7.15 -14.97 -20.17
C ARG A 134 -8.39 -15.76 -20.60
N ASP A 135 -9.49 -15.06 -20.79
CA ASP A 135 -10.71 -15.67 -21.27
C ASP A 135 -10.69 -15.92 -22.80
N VAL A 136 -11.84 -16.33 -23.35
CA VAL A 136 -11.98 -16.60 -24.79
C VAL A 136 -12.14 -15.33 -25.64
N ALA A 137 -12.55 -14.21 -25.04
CA ALA A 137 -12.63 -12.91 -25.71
C ALA A 137 -11.26 -12.22 -25.78
N GLY A 138 -10.32 -12.62 -24.93
CA GLY A 138 -8.97 -12.08 -24.82
C GLY A 138 -8.76 -11.21 -23.58
N ASP A 139 -9.78 -11.06 -22.75
CA ASP A 139 -9.73 -10.26 -21.52
C ASP A 139 -8.97 -11.03 -20.43
N VAL A 140 -8.19 -10.31 -19.62
CA VAL A 140 -7.32 -10.90 -18.60
C VAL A 140 -7.92 -10.67 -17.23
N PHE A 141 -7.91 -11.69 -16.37
CA PHE A 141 -8.55 -11.65 -15.06
C PHE A 141 -7.58 -11.94 -13.92
N LEU A 142 -7.77 -11.27 -12.79
CA LEU A 142 -7.20 -11.64 -11.49
C LEU A 142 -8.21 -12.54 -10.77
N ASN A 143 -7.84 -13.80 -10.54
CA ASN A 143 -8.74 -14.81 -10.01
C ASN A 143 -8.33 -15.20 -8.59
N PRO A 144 -9.10 -14.81 -7.55
CA PRO A 144 -8.86 -15.28 -6.18
C PRO A 144 -8.85 -16.81 -6.09
N VAL A 145 -7.94 -17.37 -5.29
CA VAL A 145 -7.76 -18.83 -5.17
C VAL A 145 -8.07 -19.35 -3.77
N ARG A 146 -7.34 -18.87 -2.75
CA ARG A 146 -7.48 -19.37 -1.38
C ARG A 146 -8.87 -19.08 -0.81
N PRO A 147 -9.48 -20.02 -0.07
CA PRO A 147 -10.66 -19.73 0.74
C PRO A 147 -10.42 -18.51 1.64
N GLY A 148 -11.41 -17.63 1.74
CA GLY A 148 -11.26 -16.37 2.49
C GLY A 148 -10.47 -15.29 1.75
N THR A 149 -10.06 -15.50 0.50
CA THR A 149 -9.51 -14.45 -0.35
C THR A 149 -10.57 -13.87 -1.27
N GLY A 150 -10.70 -12.55 -1.27
CA GLY A 150 -11.50 -11.80 -2.22
C GLY A 150 -10.73 -10.62 -2.79
N VAL A 151 -11.24 -10.08 -3.88
CA VAL A 151 -10.69 -8.90 -4.56
C VAL A 151 -11.80 -7.90 -4.85
N GLU A 152 -11.49 -6.62 -4.98
CA GLU A 152 -12.39 -5.63 -5.56
C GLU A 152 -11.59 -4.48 -6.17
N PHE A 153 -12.18 -3.75 -7.13
CA PHE A 153 -11.64 -2.47 -7.54
C PHE A 153 -11.51 -1.54 -6.34
N TYR A 154 -10.38 -0.85 -6.27
CA TYR A 154 -10.18 0.19 -5.26
C TYR A 154 -11.18 1.34 -5.46
N ASP A 155 -11.29 1.82 -6.69
CA ASP A 155 -12.19 2.90 -7.12
C ASP A 155 -12.73 2.62 -8.54
N GLU A 156 -13.75 3.36 -8.96
CA GLU A 156 -14.35 3.30 -10.31
C GLU A 156 -13.45 3.94 -11.39
N VAL A 157 -12.33 4.54 -10.98
CA VAL A 157 -11.37 5.22 -11.87
C VAL A 157 -9.94 4.73 -11.66
N PRO A 158 -9.06 4.84 -12.67
CA PRO A 158 -7.65 4.54 -12.53
C PRO A 158 -6.97 5.34 -11.40
N VAL A 159 -6.01 4.70 -10.74
CA VAL A 159 -5.16 5.33 -9.71
C VAL A 159 -3.84 5.81 -10.32
N GLU A 160 -3.36 6.95 -9.85
CA GLU A 160 -2.10 7.54 -10.35
C GLU A 160 -0.89 6.67 -10.01
N ASP A 161 -0.87 6.09 -8.81
CA ASP A 161 0.21 5.25 -8.30
C ASP A 161 -0.32 4.18 -7.33
N LEU A 162 0.48 3.13 -7.05
CA LEU A 162 0.17 2.15 -6.00
C LEU A 162 -0.03 2.83 -4.64
N THR A 163 0.73 3.89 -4.34
CA THR A 163 0.60 4.63 -3.09
C THR A 163 -0.73 5.38 -2.97
N SER A 164 -1.51 5.49 -4.04
CA SER A 164 -2.86 6.07 -4.00
C SER A 164 -3.92 5.09 -3.50
N ILE A 165 -3.61 3.81 -3.37
CA ILE A 165 -4.52 2.78 -2.82
C ILE A 165 -4.38 2.84 -1.30
N ASP A 166 -5.14 3.74 -0.67
CA ASP A 166 -4.92 4.16 0.71
C ASP A 166 -5.54 3.25 1.77
N PHE A 167 -6.61 2.52 1.46
CA PHE A 167 -7.40 1.87 2.50
C PHE A 167 -8.21 0.71 1.94
N ALA A 168 -8.24 -0.40 2.68
CA ALA A 168 -9.16 -1.49 2.41
C ALA A 168 -10.51 -1.18 3.06
N GLU A 169 -11.48 -0.74 2.26
CA GLU A 169 -12.81 -0.42 2.78
C GLU A 169 -13.52 -1.67 3.32
N GLU A 170 -14.33 -1.48 4.36
CA GLU A 170 -15.25 -2.51 4.85
C GLU A 170 -16.36 -2.74 3.82
N ARG A 171 -16.16 -3.76 2.98
CA ARG A 171 -17.11 -4.14 1.93
C ARG A 171 -17.04 -5.64 1.69
N THR A 172 -17.98 -6.15 0.89
CA THR A 172 -17.90 -7.52 0.40
C THR A 172 -16.94 -7.57 -0.78
N TYR A 173 -15.82 -8.28 -0.61
CA TYR A 173 -14.88 -8.60 -1.68
C TYR A 173 -15.39 -9.79 -2.48
N ARG A 174 -15.26 -9.75 -3.81
CA ARG A 174 -15.72 -10.86 -4.65
C ARG A 174 -14.69 -11.97 -4.65
N THR A 175 -15.19 -13.21 -4.68
CA THR A 175 -14.36 -14.43 -4.75
C THR A 175 -14.27 -14.98 -6.17
N THR A 176 -14.82 -14.27 -7.14
CA THR A 176 -14.75 -14.57 -8.57
C THR A 176 -13.70 -13.70 -9.25
N GLY A 177 -13.23 -14.12 -10.43
CA GLY A 177 -12.33 -13.33 -11.26
C GLY A 177 -12.82 -11.90 -11.49
N ILE A 178 -11.89 -10.95 -11.43
CA ILE A 178 -12.09 -9.54 -11.76
C ILE A 178 -11.18 -9.18 -12.93
N GLU A 179 -11.71 -8.42 -13.89
CA GLU A 179 -10.93 -8.03 -15.06
C GLU A 179 -9.75 -7.14 -14.63
N ALA A 180 -8.55 -7.46 -15.13
CA ALA A 180 -7.34 -6.70 -14.95
C ALA A 180 -7.31 -5.57 -15.99
N GLU A 181 -7.37 -4.33 -15.53
CA GLU A 181 -7.43 -3.14 -16.36
C GLU A 181 -6.21 -2.23 -16.10
N PRO A 182 -5.47 -1.81 -17.14
CA PRO A 182 -4.33 -0.92 -16.97
C PRO A 182 -4.71 0.40 -16.27
N GLY A 183 -3.94 0.75 -15.25
CA GLY A 183 -4.11 1.94 -14.43
C GLY A 183 -5.03 1.74 -13.22
N PHE A 184 -5.82 0.66 -13.16
CA PHE A 184 -6.72 0.42 -12.04
C PHE A 184 -6.00 -0.18 -10.82
N GLY A 185 -6.51 0.20 -9.65
CA GLY A 185 -6.13 -0.35 -8.36
C GLY A 185 -7.12 -1.42 -7.91
N TYR A 186 -6.60 -2.43 -7.23
CA TYR A 186 -7.34 -3.56 -6.69
C TYR A 186 -6.92 -3.77 -5.23
N VAL A 187 -7.90 -4.03 -4.37
CA VAL A 187 -7.65 -4.42 -2.98
C VAL A 187 -8.04 -5.87 -2.82
N PHE A 188 -7.15 -6.63 -2.20
CA PHE A 188 -7.35 -8.01 -1.79
C PHE A 188 -7.59 -8.04 -0.28
N GLU A 189 -8.64 -8.73 0.14
CA GLU A 189 -8.86 -9.13 1.52
C GLU A 189 -8.62 -10.63 1.61
N MET A 190 -7.81 -11.06 2.58
CA MET A 190 -7.40 -12.45 2.76
C MET A 190 -7.57 -12.87 4.21
N ASP A 191 -8.06 -14.09 4.43
CA ASP A 191 -7.99 -14.74 5.75
C ASP A 191 -6.53 -15.11 6.07
N GLY A 192 -6.01 -14.53 7.16
CA GLY A 192 -4.68 -14.83 7.71
C GLY A 192 -4.57 -16.19 8.39
N GLY A 193 -5.70 -16.84 8.69
CA GLY A 193 -5.74 -18.13 9.39
C GLY A 193 -5.53 -18.02 10.91
N ASP A 194 -5.31 -16.81 11.42
CA ASP A 194 -5.11 -16.48 12.84
C ASP A 194 -6.29 -15.70 13.44
N GLY A 195 -7.40 -15.61 12.70
CA GLY A 195 -8.61 -14.87 13.11
C GLY A 195 -8.62 -13.40 12.71
N PHE A 196 -7.58 -12.93 12.00
CA PHE A 196 -7.50 -11.58 11.47
C PHE A 196 -7.46 -11.57 9.94
N GLN A 197 -8.12 -10.58 9.34
CA GLN A 197 -7.97 -10.31 7.91
C GLN A 197 -6.58 -9.73 7.61
N ARG A 198 -6.13 -9.92 6.38
CA ARG A 198 -4.92 -9.35 5.80
C ARG A 198 -5.28 -8.66 4.50
N TYR A 199 -4.56 -7.59 4.18
CA TYR A 199 -4.88 -6.77 3.03
C TYR A 199 -3.69 -6.62 2.08
N GLY A 200 -3.96 -6.77 0.80
CA GLY A 200 -3.01 -6.55 -0.28
C GLY A 200 -3.53 -5.50 -1.24
N ALA A 201 -2.65 -4.68 -1.79
CA ALA A 201 -2.97 -3.74 -2.86
C ALA A 201 -2.25 -4.18 -4.14
N VAL A 202 -2.93 -4.09 -5.27
CA VAL A 202 -2.35 -4.29 -6.60
C VAL A 202 -2.73 -3.10 -7.47
N ARG A 203 -1.76 -2.55 -8.21
CA ARG A 203 -2.03 -1.66 -9.33
C ARG A 203 -1.57 -2.30 -10.61
N VAL A 204 -2.49 -2.55 -11.53
CA VAL A 204 -2.14 -3.10 -12.84
C VAL A 204 -1.57 -1.95 -13.69
N THR A 205 -0.34 -2.08 -14.15
CA THR A 205 0.33 -1.03 -14.94
C THR A 205 0.33 -1.35 -16.44
N HIS A 206 0.20 -2.63 -16.79
CA HIS A 206 0.10 -3.09 -18.18
C HIS A 206 -0.68 -4.39 -18.27
N VAL A 207 -1.45 -4.54 -19.35
CA VAL A 207 -2.10 -5.79 -19.73
C VAL A 207 -1.74 -6.07 -21.18
N GLY A 208 -1.04 -7.18 -21.39
CA GLY A 208 -0.72 -7.72 -22.70
C GLY A 208 -1.42 -9.05 -22.92
N GLU A 209 -1.26 -9.62 -24.11
CA GLU A 209 -1.93 -10.86 -24.48
C GLU A 209 -1.48 -12.05 -23.59
N THR A 210 -0.21 -12.09 -23.18
CA THR A 210 0.38 -13.23 -22.48
C THR A 210 0.85 -12.92 -21.06
N PHE A 211 0.79 -11.65 -20.64
CA PHE A 211 1.26 -11.24 -19.33
C PHE A 211 0.63 -9.91 -18.89
N ILE A 212 0.65 -9.65 -17.59
CA ILE A 212 0.40 -8.36 -16.99
C ILE A 212 1.66 -7.86 -16.28
N LEU A 213 1.78 -6.54 -16.15
CA LEU A 213 2.68 -5.92 -15.20
C LEU A 213 1.86 -5.30 -14.08
N LEU A 214 2.29 -5.50 -12.86
CA LEU A 214 1.65 -4.93 -11.68
C LEU A 214 2.65 -4.42 -10.67
N ASP A 215 2.18 -3.48 -9.88
CA ASP A 215 2.78 -3.06 -8.62
C ASP A 215 1.96 -3.68 -7.49
N TRP A 216 2.57 -4.01 -6.36
CA TRP A 216 1.86 -4.58 -5.21
C TRP A 216 2.39 -4.05 -3.89
N ALA A 217 1.53 -4.04 -2.87
CA ALA A 217 1.89 -3.84 -1.47
C ALA A 217 1.08 -4.77 -0.56
N PHE A 218 1.58 -5.05 0.65
CA PHE A 218 0.92 -5.95 1.60
C PHE A 218 0.94 -5.39 3.03
N GLN A 219 -0.20 -5.34 3.72
CA GLN A 219 -0.24 -4.90 5.11
C GLN A 219 0.14 -6.05 6.05
N THR A 220 1.30 -5.91 6.71
CA THR A 220 1.85 -6.92 7.61
C THR A 220 1.27 -6.84 9.03
N ASP A 221 0.65 -5.71 9.40
CA ASP A 221 -0.04 -5.53 10.67
C ASP A 221 -1.42 -6.25 10.65
N PRO A 222 -1.65 -7.26 11.50
CA PRO A 222 -2.87 -8.07 11.48
C PRO A 222 -4.15 -7.24 11.65
N GLY A 223 -5.09 -7.38 10.71
CA GLY A 223 -6.39 -6.71 10.77
C GLY A 223 -6.36 -5.22 10.45
N ASN A 224 -5.20 -4.62 10.23
CA ASN A 224 -5.07 -3.21 9.87
C ASN A 224 -5.50 -2.97 8.41
N PRO A 225 -6.57 -2.21 8.15
CA PRO A 225 -7.02 -1.92 6.78
C PRO A 225 -6.25 -0.76 6.12
N GLU A 226 -5.33 -0.09 6.84
CA GLU A 226 -4.54 1.00 6.28
C GLU A 226 -3.59 0.50 5.19
N LEU A 227 -3.72 1.12 4.02
CA LEU A 227 -2.84 0.98 2.87
C LEU A 227 -2.28 2.37 2.48
N ILE A 228 -2.12 3.31 3.40
CA ILE A 228 -1.87 4.73 3.08
C ILE A 228 -0.42 5.01 2.63
N VAL A 229 -0.24 5.92 1.66
CA VAL A 229 0.65 7.09 1.76
C VAL A 229 -0.08 8.24 1.06
N ARG A 230 -0.77 9.12 1.81
CA ARG A 230 -1.57 10.20 1.22
C ARG A 230 -0.72 11.32 0.63
N GLY A 231 -0.23 11.10 -0.59
CA GLY A 231 0.33 12.13 -1.46
C GLY A 231 -0.76 12.87 -2.27
N ARG A 232 -1.21 14.01 -1.74
CA ARG A 232 -2.03 15.09 -2.37
C ARG A 232 -3.46 14.78 -2.84
N GLY A 233 -4.41 15.47 -2.17
CA GLY A 233 -5.50 16.13 -2.90
C GLY A 233 -6.93 15.94 -2.36
N ALA A 234 -7.18 16.27 -1.09
CA ALA A 234 -8.55 16.37 -0.59
C ALA A 234 -9.42 17.29 -1.47
N ARG A 235 -10.48 16.74 -2.07
CA ARG A 235 -11.73 17.47 -2.28
C ARG A 235 -12.90 16.60 -1.82
N ARG A 236 -13.70 17.25 -0.97
CA ARG A 236 -14.98 16.81 -0.43
C ARG A 236 -15.99 16.46 -1.51
#